data_AF-A0AAX3MV44-F1
#
_entry.id   AF-A0AAX3MV44-F1
#
_cell.length_a   1.000
_cell.length_b   1.000
_cell.length_c   1.000
_cell.angle_alpha   90.00
_cell.angle_beta   90.00
_cell.angle_gamma   90.00
#
_symmetry.space_group_name_H-M   'P 1'
#
loop_
_entity.id
_entity.type
_entity.pdbx_description
1 polymer ?
#
loop_
_entity_poly.entity_id
_entity_poly.type
_entity_poly.pdbx_seq_one_letter_code
_entity_poly.pdbx_strand_id
1 'polypeptide(L)'
;MRINEVSKLTGLPISTLRFYERKQLIPGSYMYRDIHNYRVYSEEIVEYLNDVKALLSADFSIEELSLLVNDEINLSYEDKLKLVKQKVKEINDLKNQLNRSEQYLKTILEGTAKFHKEC
;
A
#
# COMPACT_ATOMS: atom_id res chain seq x y z
N MET A 1 -6.56 19.87 5.45
CA MET A 1 -7.81 19.13 5.77
C MET A 1 -7.75 18.49 7.16
N ARG A 2 -8.89 18.20 7.80
CA ARG A 2 -8.97 17.49 9.10
C ARG A 2 -9.12 15.97 8.89
N ILE A 3 -8.87 15.18 9.94
CA ILE A 3 -8.93 13.70 9.87
C ILE A 3 -10.29 13.17 9.37
N ASN A 4 -11.38 13.87 9.68
CA ASN A 4 -12.72 13.51 9.21
C ASN A 4 -12.86 13.64 7.69
N GLU A 5 -12.21 14.65 7.09
CA GLU A 5 -12.19 14.85 5.65
C GLU A 5 -11.30 13.80 4.98
N VAL A 6 -10.13 13.53 5.53
CA VAL A 6 -9.23 12.45 5.06
C VAL A 6 -9.97 11.11 5.08
N SER A 7 -10.70 10.80 6.15
CA SER A 7 -11.51 9.58 6.27
C SER A 7 -12.57 9.47 5.17
N LYS A 8 -13.27 10.57 4.86
CA LYS A 8 -14.25 10.60 3.77
C LYS A 8 -13.61 10.41 2.40
N LEU A 9 -12.49 11.08 2.13
CA LEU A 9 -11.82 11.05 0.83
C LEU A 9 -11.13 9.71 0.53
N THR A 10 -10.54 9.08 1.55
CA THR A 10 -9.82 7.80 1.41
C THR A 10 -10.71 6.57 1.64
N GLY A 11 -11.89 6.76 2.22
CA GLY A 11 -12.78 5.69 2.70
C GLY A 11 -12.21 4.92 3.90
N LEU A 12 -11.11 5.37 4.50
CA LEU A 12 -10.52 4.72 5.67
C LEU A 12 -11.22 5.18 6.95
N PRO A 13 -11.59 4.26 7.86
CA PRO A 13 -12.08 4.65 9.18
C PRO A 13 -11.08 5.53 9.93
N ILE A 14 -11.58 6.49 10.71
CA ILE A 14 -10.74 7.36 11.56
C ILE A 14 -9.84 6.53 12.49
N SER A 15 -10.33 5.39 12.99
CA SER A 15 -9.53 4.45 13.80
C SER A 15 -8.34 3.88 13.03
N THR A 16 -8.50 3.57 11.75
CA THR A 16 -7.44 3.10 10.86
C THR A 16 -6.41 4.20 10.60
N LEU A 17 -6.87 5.42 10.32
CA LEU A 17 -5.97 6.58 10.15
C LEU A 17 -5.12 6.81 11.41
N ARG A 18 -5.75 6.81 12.59
CA ARG A 18 -5.04 6.92 13.87
C ARG A 18 -4.10 5.74 14.12
N PHE A 19 -4.46 4.55 13.67
CA PHE A 19 -3.57 3.39 13.76
C PHE A 19 -2.33 3.56 12.88
N TYR A 20 -2.49 4.06 11.65
CA TYR A 20 -1.36 4.37 10.75
C TYR A 20 -0.46 5.47 11.32
N GLU A 21 -1.01 6.50 11.94
CA GLU A 21 -0.23 7.50 12.67
C GLU A 21 0.62 6.86 13.78
N ARG A 22 0.02 6.01 14.62
CA ARG A 22 0.74 5.31 15.71
C ARG A 22 1.83 4.37 15.20
N LYS A 23 1.63 3.80 14.01
CA LYS A 23 2.60 2.95 13.33
C LYS A 23 3.65 3.75 12.55
N GLN A 24 3.62 5.09 12.66
CA GLN A 24 4.52 5.99 11.92
C GLN A 24 4.50 5.72 10.41
N LEU A 25 3.35 5.23 9.91
CA LEU A 25 3.11 4.99 8.49
C LEU A 25 2.61 6.27 7.82
N ILE A 26 2.15 7.26 8.58
CA ILE A 26 1.86 8.60 8.04
C ILE A 26 3.04 9.49 8.42
N PRO A 27 3.92 9.85 7.47
CA PRO A 27 5.04 10.74 7.75
C PRO A 27 4.59 12.08 8.29
N GLY A 28 5.41 12.66 9.17
CA GLY A 28 5.14 13.98 9.75
C GLY A 28 5.05 15.11 8.71
N SER A 29 5.66 14.94 7.53
CA SER A 29 5.57 15.88 6.41
C SER A 29 4.14 16.12 5.91
N TYR A 30 3.25 15.14 6.06
CA TYR A 30 1.84 15.29 5.69
C TYR A 30 1.00 15.96 6.78
N MET A 31 1.60 16.32 7.92
CA MET A 31 0.88 16.77 9.10
C MET A 31 1.46 18.07 9.64
N TYR A 32 0.59 19.03 9.92
CA TYR A 32 0.99 20.28 10.55
C TYR A 32 -0.08 20.77 11.53
N ARG A 33 0.25 21.82 12.28
CA ARG A 33 -0.71 22.51 13.14
C ARG A 33 -1.11 23.82 12.50
N ASP A 34 -2.42 24.07 12.45
CA ASP A 34 -2.94 25.34 11.98
C ASP A 34 -2.79 26.46 13.04
N ILE A 35 -3.20 27.68 12.68
CA ILE A 35 -3.14 28.86 13.56
C ILE A 35 -3.94 28.70 14.87
N HIS A 36 -4.89 27.76 14.90
CA HIS A 36 -5.71 27.44 16.06
C HIS A 36 -5.19 26.18 16.80
N ASN A 37 -3.95 25.78 16.52
CA ASN A 37 -3.24 24.66 17.11
C ASN A 37 -3.87 23.27 16.86
N TYR A 38 -4.75 23.16 15.87
CA TYR A 38 -5.32 21.87 15.51
C TYR A 38 -4.47 21.12 14.50
N ARG A 39 -4.49 19.79 14.61
CA ARG A 39 -3.88 18.89 13.62
C ARG A 39 -4.64 18.96 12.30
N VAL A 40 -3.90 19.26 11.25
CA VAL A 40 -4.34 19.29 9.86
C VAL A 40 -3.38 18.47 9.00
N TYR A 41 -3.92 17.90 7.94
CA TYR A 41 -3.18 17.12 6.96
C TYR A 41 -3.08 17.92 5.66
N SER A 42 -1.98 17.75 4.93
CA SER A 42 -1.85 18.24 3.55
C SER A 42 -2.82 17.49 2.63
N GLU A 43 -3.06 18.02 1.43
CA GLU A 43 -3.97 17.37 0.48
C GLU A 43 -3.37 16.09 -0.13
N GLU A 44 -2.05 16.08 -0.28
CA GLU A 44 -1.24 14.96 -0.79
C GLU A 44 -1.40 13.67 0.05
N ILE A 45 -1.84 13.78 1.31
CA ILE A 45 -2.07 12.61 2.17
C ILE A 45 -3.08 11.63 1.58
N VAL A 46 -4.04 12.13 0.79
CA VAL A 46 -5.11 11.30 0.23
C VAL A 46 -4.54 10.36 -0.82
N GLU A 47 -3.69 10.88 -1.70
CA GLU A 47 -3.00 10.09 -2.72
C GLU A 47 -2.05 9.09 -2.06
N TYR A 48 -1.25 9.55 -1.11
CA TYR A 48 -0.36 8.69 -0.32
C TYR A 48 -1.09 7.52 0.35
N LEU A 49 -2.23 7.78 1.00
CA LEU A 49 -3.01 6.72 1.66
C LEU A 49 -3.66 5.75 0.66
N ASN A 50 -3.97 6.20 -0.56
CA ASN A 50 -4.44 5.31 -1.61
C ASN A 50 -3.33 4.39 -2.12
N ASP A 51 -2.10 4.89 -2.25
CA ASP A 51 -0.93 4.06 -2.57
C ASP A 51 -0.65 3.03 -1.46
N VAL A 52 -0.72 3.46 -0.19
CA VAL A 52 -0.61 2.55 0.96
C VAL A 52 -1.67 1.44 0.88
N LYS A 53 -2.94 1.76 0.57
CA LYS A 53 -4.00 0.75 0.39
C LYS A 53 -3.69 -0.22 -0.74
N ALA A 54 -3.18 0.26 -1.87
CA ALA A 54 -2.81 -0.57 -3.00
C ALA A 54 -1.68 -1.54 -2.63
N LEU A 55 -0.67 -1.06 -1.93
CA LEU A 55 0.44 -1.88 -1.44
C LEU A 55 -0.02 -2.92 -0.43
N LEU A 56 -0.85 -2.55 0.55
CA LEU A 56 -1.42 -3.52 1.50
C LEU A 56 -2.25 -4.60 0.81
N SER A 57 -2.91 -4.28 -0.31
CA SER A 57 -3.66 -5.25 -1.13
C SER A 57 -2.75 -6.16 -1.96
N ALA A 58 -1.47 -5.81 -2.10
CA ALA A 58 -0.44 -6.59 -2.79
C ALA A 58 0.43 -7.39 -1.79
N ASP A 59 -0.13 -7.76 -0.63
CA ASP A 59 0.51 -8.52 0.46
C ASP A 59 1.70 -7.83 1.15
N PHE A 60 1.77 -6.50 1.09
CA PHE A 60 2.72 -5.75 1.91
C PHE A 60 2.18 -5.58 3.32
N SER A 61 3.03 -5.75 4.33
CA SER A 61 2.67 -5.48 5.72
C SER A 61 2.82 -4.00 6.08
N ILE A 62 2.06 -3.57 7.09
CA ILE A 62 2.17 -2.22 7.66
C ILE A 62 3.57 -1.97 8.23
N GLU A 63 4.17 -3.00 8.81
CA GLU A 63 5.53 -2.98 9.34
C GLU A 63 6.55 -2.73 8.23
N GLU A 64 6.47 -3.43 7.10
CA GLU A 64 7.36 -3.20 5.95
C GLU A 64 7.21 -1.79 5.37
N LEU A 65 5.98 -1.31 5.23
CA LEU A 65 5.72 0.03 4.73
C LEU A 65 6.23 1.11 5.69
N SER A 66 6.05 0.92 7.00
CA SER A 66 6.59 1.82 8.02
C SER A 66 8.11 1.88 7.97
N LEU A 67 8.81 0.75 7.82
CA LEU A 67 10.27 0.71 7.69
C LEU A 67 10.79 1.55 6.50
N LEU A 68 10.00 1.67 5.43
CA LEU A 68 10.36 2.45 4.25
C LEU A 68 10.20 3.95 4.47
N VAL A 69 9.08 4.37 5.06
CA VAL A 69 8.68 5.78 5.12
C VAL A 69 9.03 6.48 6.44
N ASN A 70 9.38 5.70 7.46
CA ASN A 70 9.67 6.22 8.77
C ASN A 70 11.13 6.70 8.84
N ASP A 71 11.29 7.99 9.09
CA ASP A 71 12.59 8.64 9.23
C ASP A 71 13.21 8.44 10.63
N GLU A 72 12.42 8.04 11.63
CA GLU A 72 12.93 7.74 12.98
C GLU A 72 13.63 6.38 13.04
N ILE A 73 13.39 5.52 12.05
CA ILE A 73 14.07 4.22 11.95
C ILE A 73 15.41 4.44 11.26
N ASN A 74 16.48 4.24 12.03
CA ASN A 74 17.88 4.24 11.56
C ASN A 74 18.18 3.02 10.66
N LEU A 75 17.50 2.91 9.53
CA LEU A 75 17.87 2.05 8.41
C LEU A 75 18.77 2.86 7.48
N SER A 76 19.88 2.26 7.05
CA SER A 76 20.70 2.85 6.00
C SER A 76 19.86 3.08 4.75
N TYR A 77 20.16 4.15 4.01
CA TYR A 77 19.58 4.37 2.69
C TYR A 77 19.76 3.14 1.78
N GLU A 78 20.89 2.44 1.89
CA GLU A 78 21.17 1.23 1.14
C GLU A 78 20.21 0.08 1.50
N ASP A 79 19.89 -0.08 2.79
CA ASP A 79 18.95 -1.11 3.24
C ASP A 79 17.52 -0.79 2.80
N LYS A 80 17.10 0.49 2.89
CA LYS A 80 15.81 0.95 2.35
C LYS A 80 15.73 0.68 0.85
N LEU A 81 16.78 1.01 0.09
CA LEU A 81 16.84 0.76 -1.34
C LEU A 81 16.78 -0.74 -1.68
N LYS A 82 17.46 -1.58 -0.89
CA LYS A 82 17.42 -3.04 -1.04
C LYS A 82 16.01 -3.58 -0.79
N LEU A 83 15.33 -3.09 0.25
CA LEU A 83 13.94 -3.47 0.56
C LEU A 83 13.00 -3.06 -0.59
N VAL A 84 13.08 -1.82 -1.07
CA VAL A 84 12.27 -1.37 -2.23
C VAL A 84 12.53 -2.22 -3.46
N LYS A 85 13.80 -2.51 -3.80
CA LYS A 85 14.14 -3.37 -4.96
C LYS A 85 13.54 -4.76 -4.83
N GLN A 86 13.63 -5.36 -3.64
CA GLN A 86 13.06 -6.67 -3.37
C GLN A 86 11.54 -6.65 -3.53
N LYS A 87 10.88 -5.61 -3.02
CA LYS A 87 9.43 -5.42 -3.14
C LYS A 87 8.96 -5.20 -4.58
N VAL A 88 9.69 -4.42 -5.38
CA VAL A 88 9.40 -4.26 -6.80
C VAL A 88 9.54 -5.60 -7.54
N LYS A 89 10.52 -6.43 -7.17
CA LYS A 89 10.65 -7.78 -7.73
C LYS A 89 9.45 -8.66 -7.38
N GLU A 90 9.02 -8.68 -6.11
CA GLU A 90 7.84 -9.43 -5.66
C GLU A 90 6.58 -9.03 -6.42
N ILE A 91 6.34 -7.73 -6.63
CA ILE A 91 5.21 -7.23 -7.44
C ILE A 91 5.28 -7.77 -8.88
N ASN A 92 6.46 -7.76 -9.50
CA ASN A 92 6.62 -8.25 -10.87
C ASN A 92 6.39 -9.77 -10.96
N ASP A 93 6.83 -10.53 -9.96
CA ASP A 93 6.61 -11.97 -9.88
C ASP A 93 5.11 -12.29 -9.74
N LEU A 94 4.38 -11.54 -8.90
CA LEU A 94 2.92 -11.64 -8.75
C LEU A 94 2.20 -11.30 -10.06
N LYS A 95 2.59 -10.21 -10.75
CA LYS A 95 2.04 -9.87 -12.07
C LYS A 95 2.21 -10.99 -13.08
N ASN A 96 3.39 -11.61 -13.12
CA ASN A 96 3.67 -12.73 -14.03
C ASN A 96 2.82 -13.97 -13.68
N GLN A 97 2.59 -14.24 -12.39
CA GLN A 97 1.67 -15.30 -11.97
C GLN A 97 0.23 -15.00 -12.40
N LEU A 98 -0.27 -13.79 -12.12
CA LEU A 98 -1.63 -13.38 -12.51
C LEU A 98 -1.83 -13.45 -14.03
N ASN A 99 -0.87 -12.97 -14.82
CA ASN A 99 -0.92 -13.08 -16.27
C ASN A 99 -1.00 -14.54 -16.74
N ARG A 100 -0.21 -15.45 -16.14
CA ARG A 100 -0.28 -16.88 -16.49
C ARG A 100 -1.65 -17.48 -16.15
N SER A 101 -2.19 -17.16 -14.98
CA SER A 101 -3.52 -17.59 -14.57
C SER A 101 -4.61 -17.05 -15.51
N GLU A 102 -4.53 -15.77 -15.90
CA GLU A 102 -5.46 -15.16 -16.84
C GLU A 102 -5.40 -15.84 -18.21
N GLN A 103 -4.19 -16.08 -18.74
CA GLN A 103 -4.00 -16.78 -20.01
C GLN A 103 -4.57 -18.20 -19.95
N TYR A 104 -4.33 -18.93 -18.86
CA TYR A 104 -4.93 -20.25 -18.66
C TYR A 104 -6.47 -20.19 -18.68
N LEU A 105 -7.07 -19.23 -17.97
CA LEU A 105 -8.53 -19.04 -18.00
C LEU A 105 -9.05 -18.68 -19.41
N LYS A 106 -8.30 -17.90 -20.20
CA LYS A 106 -8.63 -17.62 -21.61
C LYS A 106 -8.61 -18.88 -22.47
N THR A 107 -7.60 -19.75 -22.31
CA THR A 107 -7.55 -21.04 -23.04
C THR A 107 -8.73 -21.96 -22.70
N ILE A 108 -9.25 -21.88 -21.46
CA ILE A 108 -10.49 -22.59 -21.07
C ILE A 108 -11.70 -22.02 -21.82
N LEU A 109 -11.84 -20.69 -21.86
CA LEU A 109 -12.95 -20.04 -22.57
C LEU A 109 -12.95 -20.35 -24.08
N GLU A 110 -11.76 -20.44 -24.68
CA GLU A 110 -11.57 -20.79 -26.09
C GLU A 110 -11.78 -22.29 -26.39
N GLY A 111 -12.03 -23.11 -25.36
CA GLY A 111 -12.21 -24.56 -25.51
C GLY A 111 -10.94 -25.31 -25.90
N THR A 112 -9.78 -24.65 -25.85
CA THR A 112 -8.47 -25.22 -26.18
C THR A 112 -7.79 -25.87 -24.98
N ALA A 113 -8.21 -25.54 -23.76
CA ALA A 113 -7.75 -26.20 -22.54
C ALA A 113 -8.52 -27.50 -22.24
N LYS A 114 -7.77 -28.56 -21.94
CA LYS A 114 -8.35 -29.81 -21.44
C LYS A 114 -8.78 -29.62 -19.98
N PHE A 115 -10.08 -29.52 -19.72
CA PHE A 115 -10.62 -29.83 -18.39
C PHE A 115 -10.18 -31.26 -18.07
N HIS A 116 -9.20 -31.45 -17.19
CA HIS A 116 -9.00 -32.78 -16.60
C HIS A 116 -10.23 -33.07 -15.75
N LYS A 117 -11.22 -33.73 -16.35
CA LYS A 117 -12.12 -34.62 -15.62
C LYS A 117 -11.31 -35.88 -15.35
N GLU A 118 -10.61 -35.90 -14.23
CA GLU A 118 -10.30 -37.18 -13.61
C GLU A 118 -11.35 -37.42 -12.53
N CYS A 119 -12.01 -38.57 -12.68
CA CYS A 119 -13.11 -39.09 -11.88
C CYS A 119 -12.72 -39.29 -10.41
#